data_AF-A0A2V9EXB2-F1
#
_entry.id   AF-A0A2V9EXB2-F1
#
_cell.length_a   1.000
_cell.length_b   1.000
_cell.length_c   1.000
_cell.angle_alpha   90.00
_cell.angle_beta   90.00
_cell.angle_gamma   90.00
#
_symmetry.space_group_name_H-M   'P 1'
#
loop_
_entity.id
_entity.type
_entity.pdbx_description
1 polymer ?
#
loop_
_entity_poly.entity_id
_entity_poly.type
_entity_poly.pdbx_seq_one_letter_code
_entity_poly.pdbx_strand_id
1 'polypeptide(L)'
;MYQLGWATLPGLRGLSVSEFRATPTNTPDNDRGVAIEFASEAEREAFLREIEAAFAARRFTNSADAFDTVKAWVIERAAKKL
;
A
#
# COMPACT_ATOMS: atom_id res chain seq x y z
N MET A 1 -15.27 1.54 -0.65
CA MET A 1 -13.91 1.60 -1.25
C MET A 1 -13.01 2.65 -0.62
N TYR A 2 -11.71 2.35 -0.54
CA TYR A 2 -10.64 3.23 -0.05
C TYR A 2 -9.49 3.28 -1.06
N GLN A 3 -8.91 4.45 -1.28
CA GLN A 3 -7.65 4.62 -1.99
C GLN A 3 -6.50 4.40 -1.01
N LEU A 4 -5.64 3.42 -1.30
CA LEU A 4 -4.39 3.22 -0.60
C LEU A 4 -3.33 4.18 -1.16
N GLY A 5 -2.68 4.93 -0.26
CA GLY A 5 -1.54 5.77 -0.56
C GLY A 5 -0.43 5.56 0.46
N TRP A 6 0.79 5.96 0.11
CA TRP A 6 1.99 5.87 0.95
C TRP A 6 2.95 7.00 0.61
N ALA A 7 3.93 7.22 1.48
CA ALA A 7 5.08 8.06 1.21
C ALA A 7 6.22 7.22 0.61
N THR A 8 6.95 7.80 -0.33
CA THR A 8 8.22 7.24 -0.81
C THR A 8 9.34 8.14 -0.30
N LEU A 9 10.18 7.61 0.58
CA LEU A 9 11.25 8.34 1.24
C LEU A 9 12.60 7.91 0.64
N PRO A 10 13.41 8.84 0.10
CA PRO A 10 14.77 8.53 -0.32
C PRO A 10 15.68 8.34 0.91
N GLY A 11 16.54 7.32 0.86
CA GLY A 11 17.54 7.05 1.90
C GLY A 11 18.87 6.58 1.33
N LEU A 12 19.90 6.55 2.18
CA LEU A 12 21.28 6.18 1.85
C LEU A 12 21.43 4.78 1.21
N ARG A 13 20.42 3.92 1.31
CA ARG A 13 20.43 2.54 0.80
C ARG A 13 19.31 2.26 -0.22
N GLY A 14 18.71 3.32 -0.79
CA GLY A 14 17.58 3.23 -1.72
C GLY A 14 16.32 3.88 -1.17
N LEU A 15 15.21 3.68 -1.89
CA LEU A 15 13.90 4.22 -1.55
C LEU A 15 13.20 3.29 -0.56
N SER A 16 12.56 3.86 0.45
CA SER A 16 11.61 3.14 1.31
C SER A 16 10.20 3.63 1.05
N VAL A 17 9.23 2.74 1.22
CA VAL A 17 7.81 3.10 1.25
C VAL A 17 7.28 2.90 2.66
N SER A 18 6.54 3.88 3.16
CA SER A 18 6.01 3.93 4.53
C SER A 18 4.85 4.92 4.60
N GLU A 19 4.26 5.12 5.77
CA GLU A 19 3.12 6.03 5.98
C GLU A 19 1.91 5.64 5.10
N PHE A 20 1.64 4.34 5.09
CA PHE A 20 0.49 3.76 4.41
C PHE A 20 -0.80 4.29 5.03
N ARG A 21 -1.69 4.76 4.16
CA ARG A 21 -2.98 5.33 4.53
C ARG A 21 -4.05 4.85 3.57
N ALA A 22 -5.24 4.59 4.11
CA ALA A 22 -6.43 4.25 3.33
C ALA A 22 -7.43 5.41 3.45
N THR A 23 -7.62 6.16 2.37
CA THR A 23 -8.54 7.31 2.34
C THR A 23 -9.85 6.90 1.66
N PRO A 24 -11.03 7.11 2.25
CA PRO A 24 -12.30 6.83 1.58
C PRO A 24 -12.36 7.53 0.22
N THR A 25 -12.75 6.80 -0.83
CA THR A 25 -12.93 7.39 -2.16
C THR A 25 -14.14 6.78 -2.87
N ASN A 26 -14.84 7.62 -3.63
CA ASN A 26 -15.88 7.20 -4.57
C ASN A 26 -15.36 7.17 -6.02
N THR A 27 -14.12 7.64 -6.25
CA THR A 27 -13.45 7.65 -7.54
C THR A 27 -12.05 7.06 -7.36
N PRO A 28 -11.90 5.73 -7.49
CA PRO A 28 -10.60 5.09 -7.36
C PRO A 28 -9.65 5.49 -8.48
N ASP A 29 -8.40 5.79 -8.13
CA ASP A 29 -7.32 6.04 -9.08
C ASP A 29 -6.39 4.82 -9.10
N ASN A 30 -6.65 3.91 -10.05
CA ASN A 30 -5.87 2.68 -10.21
C ASN A 30 -4.54 2.88 -10.94
N ASP A 31 -4.32 4.08 -11.51
CA ASP A 31 -3.08 4.47 -12.17
C ASP A 31 -2.09 5.04 -11.16
N ARG A 32 -2.56 5.74 -10.12
CA ARG A 32 -1.72 6.38 -9.10
C ARG A 32 -1.79 5.74 -7.72
N GLY A 33 -2.50 4.64 -7.57
CA GLY A 33 -2.49 3.83 -6.35
C GLY A 33 -3.34 2.57 -6.48
N VAL A 34 -3.77 2.04 -5.35
CA VAL A 34 -4.57 0.82 -5.30
C VAL A 34 -5.84 1.08 -4.53
N ALA A 35 -6.96 0.79 -5.16
CA ALA A 35 -8.24 0.90 -4.50
C ALA A 35 -8.66 -0.44 -3.92
N ILE A 36 -9.08 -0.44 -2.66
CA ILE A 36 -9.38 -1.64 -1.89
C ILE A 36 -10.68 -1.47 -1.12
N GLU A 37 -11.38 -2.57 -0.89
CA GLU A 37 -12.56 -2.59 -0.03
C GLU A 37 -12.21 -3.24 1.30
N PHE A 38 -12.74 -2.66 2.39
CA PHE A 38 -12.63 -3.21 3.73
C PHE A 38 -14.03 -3.42 4.27
N ALA A 39 -14.28 -4.55 4.90
CA ALA A 39 -15.54 -4.90 5.53
C ALA A 39 -15.75 -4.13 6.85
N SER A 40 -14.67 -3.67 7.50
CA SER A 40 -14.75 -2.87 8.73
C SER A 40 -13.54 -1.97 8.92
N GLU A 41 -13.68 -0.98 9.82
CA GLU A 41 -12.56 -0.12 10.23
C GLU A 41 -11.43 -0.91 10.91
N ALA A 42 -11.77 -1.91 11.74
CA ALA A 42 -10.78 -2.79 12.36
C ALA A 42 -9.95 -3.56 11.32
N GLU A 43 -10.58 -4.00 10.24
CA GLU A 43 -9.90 -4.66 9.13
C GLU A 43 -8.96 -3.71 8.38
N ARG A 44 -9.41 -2.47 8.13
CA ARG A 44 -8.59 -1.41 7.54
C ARG A 44 -7.33 -1.17 8.38
N GLU A 45 -7.48 -1.01 9.69
CA GLU A 45 -6.34 -0.80 10.58
C GLU A 45 -5.38 -1.99 10.63
N ALA A 46 -5.90 -3.20 10.71
CA ALA A 46 -5.08 -4.42 10.68
C ALA A 46 -4.28 -4.52 9.37
N PHE A 47 -4.91 -4.21 8.24
CA PHE A 47 -4.25 -4.20 6.94
C PHE A 47 -3.15 -3.14 6.85
N LEU A 48 -3.41 -1.91 7.34
CA LEU A 48 -2.42 -0.84 7.37
C LEU A 48 -1.20 -1.21 8.24
N ARG A 49 -1.41 -1.87 9.37
CA ARG A 49 -0.30 -2.37 10.20
C ARG A 49 0.49 -3.47 9.51
N GLU A 50 -0.18 -4.38 8.81
CA GLU A 50 0.46 -5.47 8.09
C GLU A 50 1.34 -4.96 6.95
N ILE A 51 0.83 -4.02 6.14
CA ILE A 51 1.60 -3.47 5.02
C ILE A 51 2.80 -2.64 5.50
N GLU A 52 2.64 -1.86 6.57
CA GLU A 52 3.77 -1.17 7.20
C GLU A 52 4.86 -2.15 7.63
N ALA A 53 4.49 -3.22 8.33
CA ALA A 53 5.44 -4.24 8.76
C ALA A 53 6.12 -4.95 7.57
N ALA A 54 5.38 -5.25 6.51
CA ALA A 54 5.90 -5.93 5.32
C ALA A 54 6.93 -5.09 4.55
N PHE A 55 6.80 -3.76 4.58
CA PHE A 55 7.66 -2.85 3.81
C PHE A 55 8.69 -2.08 4.66
N ALA A 56 8.57 -2.09 6.00
CA ALA A 56 9.46 -1.36 6.91
C ALA A 56 10.97 -1.60 6.64
N ALA A 57 11.35 -2.87 6.46
CA ALA A 57 12.74 -3.27 6.21
C ALA A 57 13.10 -3.33 4.71
N ARG A 58 12.13 -3.14 3.81
CA ARG A 58 12.32 -3.33 2.37
C ARG A 58 12.85 -2.03 1.74
N ARG A 59 13.79 -2.17 0.82
CA ARG A 59 14.40 -1.04 0.10
C ARG A 59 14.31 -1.29 -1.39
N PHE A 60 14.02 -0.23 -2.13
CA PHE A 60 13.77 -0.24 -3.56
C PHE A 60 14.82 0.57 -4.29
N THR A 61 15.13 0.15 -5.51
CA THR A 61 16.13 0.82 -6.35
C THR A 61 15.56 2.04 -7.08
N ASN A 62 14.25 2.04 -7.36
CA ASN A 62 13.54 3.13 -8.01
C ASN A 62 12.04 3.15 -7.61
N SER A 63 11.34 4.23 -7.93
CA SER A 63 9.94 4.43 -7.53
C SER A 63 8.95 3.55 -8.29
N ALA A 64 9.24 3.15 -9.53
CA ALA A 64 8.37 2.27 -10.30
C ALA A 64 8.35 0.85 -9.69
N ASP A 65 9.53 0.30 -9.39
CA ASP A 65 9.71 -0.97 -8.69
C ASP A 65 9.02 -0.98 -7.31
N ALA A 66 9.14 0.11 -6.56
CA ALA A 66 8.44 0.29 -5.30
C ALA A 66 6.91 0.26 -5.49
N PHE A 67 6.40 0.99 -6.48
CA PHE A 67 4.98 1.06 -6.77
C PHE A 67 4.42 -0.31 -7.21
N ASP A 68 5.06 -0.97 -8.17
CA ASP A 68 4.61 -2.26 -8.70
C ASP A 68 4.64 -3.34 -7.62
N THR A 69 5.66 -3.34 -6.75
CA THR A 69 5.73 -4.28 -5.63
C THR A 69 4.61 -4.07 -4.63
N VAL A 70 4.32 -2.82 -4.24
CA VAL A 70 3.21 -2.49 -3.34
C VAL A 70 1.88 -2.89 -3.98
N LYS A 71 1.68 -2.56 -5.27
CA LYS A 71 0.47 -2.89 -6.02
C LYS A 71 0.21 -4.39 -6.05
N ALA A 72 1.23 -5.19 -6.41
CA ALA A 72 1.12 -6.64 -6.43
C ALA A 72 0.80 -7.21 -5.04
N TRP A 73 1.49 -6.75 -3.99
CA TRP A 73 1.28 -7.19 -2.61
C TRP A 73 -0.16 -6.94 -2.13
N VAL A 74 -0.72 -5.78 -2.48
CA VAL A 74 -2.08 -5.38 -2.13
C VAL A 74 -3.11 -6.23 -2.88
N ILE A 75 -2.94 -6.41 -4.19
CA ILE A 75 -3.84 -7.23 -5.02
C ILE A 75 -3.86 -8.68 -4.53
N GLU A 76 -2.69 -9.26 -4.22
CA GLU A 76 -2.58 -10.63 -3.72
C GLU A 76 -3.36 -10.81 -2.41
N ARG A 77 -3.28 -9.83 -1.51
CA ARG A 77 -3.99 -9.89 -0.21
C ARG A 77 -5.46 -9.58 -0.30
N ALA A 78 -5.85 -8.66 -1.18
CA ALA A 78 -7.26 -8.44 -1.50
C ALA A 78 -7.90 -9.71 -2.05
N ALA A 79 -7.20 -10.43 -2.93
CA ALA A 79 -7.68 -11.70 -3.48
C ALA A 79 -7.78 -12.84 -2.46
N LYS A 80 -6.90 -12.87 -1.45
CA LYS A 80 -6.95 -13.87 -0.35
C LYS A 80 -8.02 -13.59 0.71
N LYS A 81 -8.61 -12.39 0.70
CA LYS A 81 -9.65 -11.97 1.65
C LYS A 81 -11.08 -12.12 1.09
N LEU A 82 -11.21 -12.38 -0.22
CA LEU A 82 -12.44 -12.80 -0.89
C LEU A 82 -12.65 -14.31 -0.74
#